data_AF-A0A2H0LQU1-F1
#
_entry.id   AF-A0A2H0LQU1-F1
#
_cell.length_a   1.000
_cell.length_b   1.000
_cell.length_c   1.000
_cell.angle_alpha   90.00
_cell.angle_beta   90.00
_cell.angle_gamma   90.00
#
_symmetry.space_group_name_H-M   'P 1'
#
loop_
_entity.id
_entity.type
_entity.pdbx_description
1 polymer ?
#
loop_
_entity_poly.entity_id
_entity_poly.type
_entity_poly.pdbx_seq_one_letter_code
_entity_poly.pdbx_strand_id
1 'polypeptide(L)'
;MPKFYYIARNRAGVKETGIEESLTQEDAVVKIQAKGLIVVNVIPEGSEAFGDPTVDAALRVRLKPKHGRVTHEDLMLFCRQLSTLIGAGVTILMSLEIISKQVASRKLYDVSVDLKKNMETGLSFHEALAAHPKVFSDLWINLVESGEASGNLAVVLSRLAAYLEKEAAFRNKLISALVYPVILTLVGLGA
;
A
#
# COMPACT_ATOMS: atom_id res chain seq x y z
N MET A 1 21.41 9.82 34.53
CA MET A 1 20.84 8.47 34.43
C MET A 1 20.71 8.15 32.94
N PRO A 2 20.92 6.89 32.49
CA PRO A 2 20.78 6.56 31.08
C PRO A 2 19.33 6.78 30.61
N LYS A 3 19.18 7.33 29.41
CA LYS A 3 17.87 7.52 28.77
C LYS A 3 17.62 6.36 27.82
N PHE A 4 16.38 5.91 27.76
CA PHE A 4 15.94 4.82 26.89
C PHE A 4 14.79 5.32 26.03
N TYR A 5 14.94 5.21 24.72
CA TYR A 5 13.85 5.51 23.80
C TYR A 5 13.00 4.26 23.64
N TYR A 6 11.69 4.43 23.75
CA TYR A 6 10.75 3.31 23.62
C TYR A 6 9.70 3.57 22.55
N ILE A 7 9.33 2.49 21.89
CA ILE A 7 8.13 2.40 21.06
C ILE A 7 7.22 1.41 21.78
N ALA A 8 6.06 1.88 22.20
CA ALA A 8 5.06 1.03 22.82
C ALA A 8 3.70 1.21 22.12
N ARG A 9 2.80 0.27 22.32
CA ARG A 9 1.42 0.37 21.86
C ARG A 9 0.49 0.43 23.05
N ASN A 10 -0.44 1.36 23.02
CA ASN A 10 -1.54 1.34 23.98
C ASN A 10 -2.50 0.18 23.66
N ARG A 11 -3.46 -0.09 24.55
CA ARG A 11 -4.44 -1.17 24.38
C ARG A 11 -5.32 -1.02 23.13
N ALA A 12 -5.44 0.19 22.58
CA ALA A 12 -6.14 0.46 21.32
C ALA A 12 -5.26 0.21 20.07
N GLY A 13 -4.01 -0.24 20.25
CA GLY A 13 -3.09 -0.57 19.16
C GLY A 13 -2.39 0.65 18.54
N VAL A 14 -2.62 1.86 19.08
CA VAL A 14 -1.97 3.09 18.63
C VAL A 14 -0.54 3.11 19.15
N LYS A 15 0.41 3.45 18.28
CA LYS A 15 1.83 3.53 18.61
C LYS A 15 2.12 4.83 19.35
N GLU A 16 2.77 4.72 20.49
CA GLU A 16 3.26 5.83 21.29
C GLU A 16 4.78 5.69 21.45
N THR A 17 5.48 6.80 21.26
CA THR A 17 6.95 6.87 21.34
C THR A 17 7.34 7.87 22.40
N GLY A 18 8.29 7.52 23.25
CA GLY A 18 8.74 8.37 24.34
C GLY A 18 10.17 8.08 24.77
N ILE A 19 10.67 8.91 25.67
CA ILE A 19 11.99 8.76 26.30
C ILE A 19 11.74 8.48 27.78
N GLU A 20 12.31 7.39 28.29
CA GLU A 20 12.23 7.01 29.69
C GLU A 20 13.62 7.01 30.33
N GLU A 21 13.77 7.64 31.48
CA GLU A 21 15.00 7.62 32.27
C GLU A 21 14.99 6.42 33.23
N SER A 22 15.90 5.47 33.02
CA SER A 22 16.01 4.24 33.83
C SER A 22 17.46 3.84 34.01
N LEU A 23 17.73 2.94 34.96
CA LEU A 23 19.08 2.47 35.24
C LEU A 23 19.52 1.33 34.30
N THR A 24 18.57 0.51 33.87
CA THR A 24 18.77 -0.62 32.96
C THR A 24 17.63 -0.74 31.95
N GLN A 25 17.84 -1.49 30.87
CA GLN A 25 16.84 -1.73 29.84
C GLN A 25 15.62 -2.48 30.39
N GLU A 26 15.85 -3.41 31.30
CA GLU A 26 14.80 -4.17 32.01
C GLU A 26 13.95 -3.25 32.89
N ASP A 27 14.58 -2.29 33.59
CA ASP A 27 13.88 -1.30 34.41
C ASP A 27 13.03 -0.33 33.56
N ALA A 28 13.52 0.05 32.37
CA ALA A 28 12.73 0.81 31.41
C ALA A 28 11.49 0.03 30.93
N VAL A 29 11.65 -1.25 30.56
CA VAL A 29 10.53 -2.10 30.14
C VAL A 29 9.46 -2.20 31.23
N VAL A 30 9.87 -2.42 32.48
CA VAL A 30 8.96 -2.52 33.62
C VAL A 30 8.20 -1.20 33.84
N LYS A 31 8.87 -0.05 33.78
CA LYS A 31 8.19 1.26 33.93
C LYS A 31 7.22 1.56 32.79
N ILE A 32 7.56 1.19 31.56
CA ILE A 32 6.68 1.41 30.40
C ILE A 32 5.46 0.47 30.44
N GLN A 33 5.66 -0.79 30.87
CA GLN A 33 4.57 -1.72 31.11
C GLN A 33 3.66 -1.26 32.27
N ALA A 34 4.24 -0.67 33.31
CA ALA A 34 3.49 -0.08 34.43
C ALA A 34 2.61 1.11 33.98
N LYS A 35 3.00 1.83 32.91
CA LYS A 35 2.17 2.86 32.25
C LYS A 35 1.03 2.27 31.38
N GLY A 36 0.85 0.94 31.39
CA GLY A 36 -0.20 0.26 30.63
C GLY A 36 0.09 0.14 29.14
N LEU A 37 1.33 0.41 28.71
CA LEU A 37 1.76 0.35 27.32
C LEU A 37 2.48 -0.98 27.05
N ILE A 38 2.14 -1.62 25.93
CA ILE A 38 2.81 -2.85 25.47
C ILE A 38 4.09 -2.43 24.75
N VAL A 39 5.21 -2.71 25.38
CA VAL A 39 6.55 -2.40 24.86
C VAL A 39 6.81 -3.21 23.59
N VAL A 40 7.04 -2.52 22.48
CA VAL A 40 7.41 -3.13 21.19
C VAL A 40 8.92 -3.13 21.03
N ASN A 41 9.59 -2.06 21.46
CA ASN A 41 11.05 -1.95 21.41
C ASN A 41 11.55 -0.91 22.43
N VAL A 42 12.71 -1.15 23.04
CA VAL A 42 13.41 -0.22 23.97
C VAL A 42 14.89 -0.21 23.61
N ILE A 43 15.42 0.98 23.32
CA ILE A 43 16.79 1.16 22.84
C ILE A 43 17.53 2.10 23.81
N PRO A 44 18.72 1.71 24.33
CA PRO A 44 19.54 2.59 25.15
C PRO A 44 20.12 3.75 24.34
N GLU A 45 20.10 4.97 24.89
CA GLU A 45 20.81 6.12 24.34
C GLU A 45 22.33 5.87 24.43
N GLY A 46 22.92 5.39 23.32
CA GLY A 46 24.35 5.02 23.22
C GLY A 46 24.64 3.60 22.71
N SER A 47 23.62 2.77 22.48
CA SER A 47 23.78 1.49 21.76
C SER A 47 24.04 1.72 20.26
N GLU A 48 24.83 0.88 19.59
CA GLU A 48 25.04 0.92 18.13
C GLU A 48 23.71 0.78 17.33
N ALA A 49 22.64 0.30 17.97
CA ALA A 49 21.29 0.26 17.42
C ALA A 49 20.52 1.60 17.55
N PHE A 50 21.04 2.56 18.31
CA PHE A 50 20.48 3.91 18.43
C PHE A 50 20.89 4.73 17.22
N GLY A 51 19.96 4.86 16.26
CA GLY A 51 20.20 5.52 14.99
C GLY A 51 20.59 4.57 13.85
N ASP A 52 20.57 3.25 14.07
CA ASP A 52 20.81 2.28 13.00
C ASP A 52 19.73 2.39 11.92
N PRO A 53 20.06 2.94 10.73
CA PRO A 53 19.13 3.08 9.65
C PRO A 53 18.60 1.73 9.18
N THR A 54 19.22 0.59 9.53
CA THR A 54 18.82 -0.74 9.03
C THR A 54 17.59 -1.30 9.71
N VAL A 55 17.29 -0.96 10.97
CA VAL A 55 16.09 -1.44 11.68
C VAL A 55 14.88 -0.60 11.29
N ASP A 56 15.07 0.72 11.22
CA ASP A 56 14.08 1.66 10.68
C ASP A 56 13.95 1.51 9.16
N ALA A 57 15.02 1.16 8.44
CA ALA A 57 14.95 0.76 7.05
C ALA A 57 14.32 -0.61 6.90
N ALA A 58 14.50 -1.61 7.75
CA ALA A 58 13.83 -2.90 7.58
C ALA A 58 12.30 -2.76 7.69
N LEU A 59 11.82 -1.88 8.58
CA LEU A 59 10.41 -1.51 8.66
C LEU A 59 9.96 -0.61 7.49
N ARG A 60 10.79 0.38 7.09
CA ARG A 60 10.50 1.27 5.94
C ARG A 60 10.64 0.58 4.58
N VAL A 61 11.47 -0.45 4.45
CA VAL A 61 11.76 -1.22 3.21
C VAL A 61 10.59 -2.15 2.90
N ARG A 62 9.88 -2.64 3.92
CA ARG A 62 8.63 -3.39 3.71
C ARG A 62 7.45 -2.53 3.23
N LEU A 63 7.53 -1.21 3.39
CA LEU A 63 6.46 -0.26 3.05
C LEU A 63 6.89 0.79 2.01
N LYS A 64 8.12 0.69 1.48
CA LYS A 64 8.60 1.62 0.47
C LYS A 64 8.06 1.18 -0.89
N PRO A 65 7.35 2.06 -1.61
CA PRO A 65 6.94 1.77 -2.96
C PRO A 65 8.18 1.47 -3.83
N LYS A 66 8.14 0.33 -4.53
CA LYS A 66 9.20 -0.18 -5.40
C LYS A 66 9.47 0.74 -6.60
N HIS A 67 8.48 1.52 -7.05
CA HIS A 67 8.64 2.45 -8.18
C HIS A 67 7.72 3.67 -8.07
N GLY A 68 8.11 4.77 -8.74
CA GLY A 68 7.39 6.05 -8.68
C GLY A 68 6.19 6.18 -9.62
N ARG A 69 6.05 5.30 -10.63
CA ARG A 69 4.97 5.36 -11.62
C ARG A 69 3.93 4.28 -11.33
N VAL A 70 2.72 4.44 -11.87
CA VAL A 70 1.68 3.41 -11.85
C VAL A 70 1.84 2.57 -13.11
N THR A 71 2.04 1.27 -12.94
CA THR A 71 2.09 0.30 -14.04
C THR A 71 0.73 -0.37 -14.24
N HIS A 72 0.53 -1.02 -15.39
CA HIS A 72 -0.70 -1.80 -15.62
C HIS A 72 -0.86 -2.96 -14.61
N GLU A 73 0.26 -3.55 -14.19
CA GLU A 73 0.24 -4.64 -13.20
C GLU A 73 -0.20 -4.14 -11.82
N ASP A 74 0.21 -2.93 -11.42
CA ASP A 74 -0.27 -2.30 -10.19
C ASP A 74 -1.78 -2.08 -10.20
N LEU A 75 -2.33 -1.57 -11.32
CA LEU A 75 -3.76 -1.34 -11.46
C LEU A 75 -4.56 -2.64 -11.49
N MET A 76 -4.06 -3.65 -12.20
CA MET A 76 -4.65 -4.98 -12.23
C MET A 76 -4.72 -5.57 -10.81
N LEU A 77 -3.60 -5.55 -10.07
CA LEU A 77 -3.54 -6.06 -8.71
C LEU A 77 -4.45 -5.26 -7.77
N PHE A 78 -4.42 -3.93 -7.86
CA PHE A 78 -5.28 -3.03 -7.09
C PHE A 78 -6.77 -3.37 -7.31
N CYS A 79 -7.21 -3.50 -8.57
CA CYS A 79 -8.59 -3.84 -8.89
C CYS A 79 -8.98 -5.24 -8.40
N ARG A 80 -8.08 -6.22 -8.56
CA ARG A 80 -8.32 -7.58 -8.10
C ARG A 80 -8.47 -7.64 -6.58
N GLN A 81 -7.57 -6.99 -5.84
CA GLN A 81 -7.64 -6.91 -4.38
C GLN A 81 -8.92 -6.19 -3.92
N LEU A 82 -9.26 -5.07 -4.57
CA LEU A 82 -10.48 -4.33 -4.25
C LEU A 82 -11.72 -5.18 -4.51
N SER A 83 -11.81 -5.84 -5.66
CA SER A 83 -12.91 -6.76 -5.98
C SER A 83 -13.04 -7.88 -4.94
N THR A 84 -11.93 -8.47 -4.52
CA THR A 84 -11.95 -9.55 -3.51
C THR A 84 -12.45 -9.05 -2.16
N LEU A 85 -11.97 -7.90 -1.69
CA LEU A 85 -12.37 -7.34 -0.39
C LEU A 85 -13.83 -6.90 -0.39
N ILE A 86 -14.26 -6.18 -1.43
CA ILE A 86 -15.66 -5.75 -1.59
C ILE A 86 -16.59 -6.99 -1.73
N GLY A 87 -16.16 -8.00 -2.49
CA GLY A 87 -16.89 -9.28 -2.61
C GLY A 87 -17.00 -10.05 -1.30
N ALA A 88 -16.04 -9.89 -0.40
CA ALA A 88 -16.08 -10.43 0.97
C ALA A 88 -16.90 -9.57 1.96
N GLY A 89 -17.54 -8.49 1.49
CA GLY A 89 -18.37 -7.60 2.31
C GLY A 89 -17.57 -6.57 3.11
N VAL A 90 -16.28 -6.39 2.82
CA VAL A 90 -15.47 -5.32 3.43
C VAL A 90 -15.90 -3.98 2.84
N THR A 91 -16.02 -2.95 3.68
CA THR A 91 -16.36 -1.60 3.21
C THR A 91 -15.27 -1.04 2.28
N ILE A 92 -15.65 -0.15 1.38
CA ILE A 92 -14.71 0.41 0.41
C ILE A 92 -13.60 1.25 1.06
N LEU A 93 -13.92 2.05 2.08
CA LEU A 93 -12.94 2.83 2.83
C LEU A 93 -11.89 1.93 3.51
N MET A 94 -12.34 0.83 4.13
CA MET A 94 -11.43 -0.14 4.76
C MET A 94 -10.61 -0.89 3.71
N SER A 95 -11.22 -1.23 2.57
CA SER A 95 -10.53 -1.90 1.47
C SER A 95 -9.42 -1.03 0.88
N LEU A 96 -9.69 0.26 0.65
CA LEU A 96 -8.69 1.24 0.20
C LEU A 96 -7.56 1.39 1.23
N GLU A 97 -7.87 1.41 2.52
CA GLU A 97 -6.84 1.46 3.56
C GLU A 97 -5.94 0.22 3.55
N ILE A 98 -6.53 -0.98 3.45
CA ILE A 98 -5.77 -2.25 3.39
C ILE A 98 -4.86 -2.26 2.16
N ILE A 99 -5.41 -1.93 0.98
CA ILE A 99 -4.67 -1.98 -0.29
C ILE A 99 -3.57 -0.92 -0.32
N SER A 100 -3.83 0.30 0.15
CA SER A 100 -2.82 1.38 0.17
C SER A 100 -1.56 0.98 0.94
N LYS A 101 -1.65 0.13 1.97
CA LYS A 101 -0.49 -0.36 2.72
C LYS A 101 0.33 -1.41 1.95
N GLN A 102 -0.18 -1.93 0.84
CA GLN A 102 0.41 -3.04 0.07
C GLN A 102 0.86 -2.62 -1.34
N VAL A 103 0.48 -1.43 -1.83
CA VAL A 103 0.83 -1.01 -3.19
C VAL A 103 2.33 -0.79 -3.36
N ALA A 104 2.86 -1.24 -4.50
CA ALA A 104 4.25 -1.06 -4.87
C ALA A 104 4.54 0.32 -5.50
N SER A 105 3.52 1.01 -6.01
CA SER A 105 3.69 2.33 -6.64
C SER A 105 3.50 3.47 -5.64
N ARG A 106 4.45 4.42 -5.61
CA ARG A 106 4.32 5.62 -4.77
C ARG A 106 3.14 6.47 -5.21
N LYS A 107 3.00 6.65 -6.51
CA LYS A 107 1.90 7.41 -7.09
C LYS A 107 0.56 6.75 -6.81
N LEU A 108 0.47 5.41 -6.86
CA LEU A 108 -0.77 4.72 -6.52
C LEU A 108 -1.09 4.79 -5.02
N TYR A 109 -0.08 4.80 -4.16
CA TYR A 109 -0.26 5.06 -2.72
C TYR A 109 -0.87 6.44 -2.49
N ASP A 110 -0.24 7.49 -3.02
CA ASP A 110 -0.70 8.86 -2.86
C ASP A 110 -2.15 9.02 -3.39
N VAL A 111 -2.46 8.42 -4.55
CA VAL A 111 -3.81 8.39 -5.13
C VAL A 111 -4.78 7.63 -4.22
N SER A 112 -4.42 6.46 -3.70
CA SER A 112 -5.32 5.68 -2.82
C SER A 112 -5.65 6.40 -1.52
N VAL A 113 -4.70 7.14 -0.97
CA VAL A 113 -4.91 7.98 0.21
C VAL A 113 -5.85 9.15 -0.11
N ASP A 114 -5.68 9.79 -1.27
CA ASP A 114 -6.55 10.88 -1.71
C ASP A 114 -7.97 10.40 -1.99
N LEU A 115 -8.13 9.23 -2.65
CA LEU A 115 -9.42 8.56 -2.84
C LEU A 115 -10.14 8.36 -1.51
N LYS A 116 -9.45 7.78 -0.51
CA LYS A 116 -10.01 7.55 0.81
C LYS A 116 -10.49 8.86 1.44
N LYS A 117 -9.65 9.90 1.41
CA LYS A 117 -9.98 11.22 1.96
C LYS A 117 -11.19 11.84 1.27
N ASN A 118 -11.25 11.80 -0.05
CA ASN A 118 -12.38 12.33 -0.82
C ASN A 118 -13.69 11.62 -0.45
N MET A 119 -13.65 10.30 -0.30
CA MET A 119 -14.80 9.52 0.13
C MET A 119 -15.20 9.78 1.60
N GLU A 120 -14.25 10.02 2.49
CA GLU A 120 -14.52 10.47 3.86
C GLU A 120 -15.23 11.84 3.91
N THR A 121 -14.98 12.70 2.91
CA THR A 121 -15.69 13.98 2.76
C THR A 121 -17.08 13.86 2.12
N GLY A 122 -17.49 12.65 1.71
CA GLY A 122 -18.81 12.37 1.16
C GLY A 122 -18.88 12.29 -0.36
N LEU A 123 -17.75 12.38 -1.08
CA LEU A 123 -17.73 12.09 -2.50
C LEU A 123 -17.99 10.60 -2.74
N SER A 124 -18.71 10.30 -3.81
CA SER A 124 -18.90 8.93 -4.27
C SER A 124 -17.58 8.32 -4.78
N PHE A 125 -17.53 7.00 -4.90
CA PHE A 125 -16.30 6.32 -5.31
C PHE A 125 -15.90 6.69 -6.75
N HIS A 126 -16.86 6.74 -7.68
CA HIS A 126 -16.57 7.11 -9.06
C HIS A 126 -16.09 8.57 -9.20
N GLU A 127 -16.66 9.51 -8.45
CA GLU A 127 -16.21 10.92 -8.42
C GLU A 127 -14.77 11.02 -7.90
N ALA A 128 -14.43 10.27 -6.85
CA ALA A 128 -13.07 10.22 -6.32
C ALA A 128 -12.09 9.67 -7.37
N LEU A 129 -12.46 8.62 -8.12
CA LEU A 129 -11.65 8.09 -9.22
C LEU A 129 -11.47 9.10 -10.36
N ALA A 130 -12.53 9.85 -10.68
CA ALA A 130 -12.53 10.86 -11.74
C ALA A 130 -11.57 12.03 -11.47
N ALA A 131 -11.19 12.28 -10.20
CA ALA A 131 -10.13 13.23 -9.86
C ALA A 131 -8.73 12.78 -10.33
N HIS A 132 -8.56 11.51 -10.72
CA HIS A 132 -7.28 10.94 -11.15
C HIS A 132 -7.33 10.29 -12.56
N PRO A 133 -7.67 11.04 -13.62
CA PRO A 133 -7.83 10.49 -14.98
C PRO A 133 -6.52 10.00 -15.61
N LYS A 134 -5.36 10.38 -15.04
CA LYS A 134 -4.04 9.87 -15.43
C LYS A 134 -3.74 8.47 -14.90
N VAL A 135 -4.61 7.92 -14.05
CA VAL A 135 -4.43 6.63 -13.37
C VAL A 135 -5.60 5.71 -13.70
N PHE A 136 -6.83 6.22 -13.61
CA PHE A 136 -8.04 5.48 -13.96
C PHE A 136 -8.59 5.98 -15.30
N SER A 137 -8.88 5.06 -16.21
CA SER A 137 -9.45 5.38 -17.52
C SER A 137 -10.95 5.68 -17.41
N ASP A 138 -11.51 6.34 -18.42
CA ASP A 138 -12.95 6.63 -18.47
C ASP A 138 -13.80 5.36 -18.38
N LEU A 139 -13.34 4.27 -19.00
CA LEU A 139 -13.99 2.96 -18.90
C LEU A 139 -14.08 2.49 -17.44
N TRP A 140 -13.01 2.68 -16.66
CA TRP A 140 -12.98 2.33 -15.25
C TRP A 140 -14.00 3.13 -14.46
N ILE A 141 -13.99 4.45 -14.65
CA ILE A 141 -14.86 5.39 -13.93
C ILE A 141 -16.32 5.08 -14.23
N ASN A 142 -16.70 4.96 -15.51
CA ASN A 142 -18.08 4.73 -15.94
C ASN A 142 -18.62 3.37 -15.47
N LEU A 143 -17.77 2.33 -15.45
CA LEU A 143 -18.15 1.03 -14.90
C LEU A 143 -18.41 1.13 -13.40
N VAL A 144 -17.50 1.76 -12.65
CA VAL A 144 -17.66 1.95 -11.21
C VAL A 144 -18.90 2.77 -10.90
N GLU A 145 -19.17 3.85 -11.63
CA GLU A 145 -20.38 4.67 -11.50
C GLU A 145 -21.64 3.82 -11.66
N SER A 146 -21.72 3.02 -12.73
CA SER A 146 -22.85 2.11 -12.95
C SER A 146 -22.99 1.05 -11.84
N GLY A 147 -21.87 0.55 -11.33
CA GLY A 147 -21.84 -0.41 -10.22
C GLY A 147 -22.28 0.18 -8.89
N GLU A 148 -21.89 1.43 -8.63
CA GLU A 148 -22.27 2.19 -7.44
C GLU A 148 -23.76 2.57 -7.47
N ALA A 149 -24.23 3.12 -8.60
CA ALA A 149 -25.63 3.49 -8.79
C ALA A 149 -26.61 2.30 -8.73
N SER A 150 -26.17 1.11 -9.18
CA SER A 150 -26.97 -0.12 -9.16
C SER A 150 -26.80 -0.96 -7.89
N GLY A 151 -25.92 -0.56 -6.97
CA GLY A 151 -25.58 -1.33 -5.76
C GLY A 151 -24.84 -2.64 -6.03
N ASN A 152 -24.37 -2.87 -7.27
CA ASN A 152 -23.70 -4.10 -7.70
C ASN A 152 -22.18 -3.93 -7.90
N LEU A 153 -21.56 -3.04 -7.11
CA LEU A 153 -20.15 -2.69 -7.23
C LEU A 153 -19.22 -3.92 -7.19
N ALA A 154 -19.52 -4.91 -6.35
CA ALA A 154 -18.74 -6.16 -6.27
C ALA A 154 -18.66 -6.91 -7.61
N VAL A 155 -19.80 -7.02 -8.31
CA VAL A 155 -19.89 -7.71 -9.61
C VAL A 155 -19.14 -6.93 -10.67
N VAL A 156 -19.29 -5.60 -10.67
CA VAL A 156 -18.62 -4.74 -11.65
C VAL A 156 -17.10 -4.74 -11.45
N LEU A 157 -16.61 -4.60 -10.23
CA LEU A 157 -15.18 -4.69 -9.92
C LEU A 157 -14.59 -6.05 -10.28
N SER A 158 -15.35 -7.14 -10.11
CA SER A 158 -14.92 -8.49 -10.51
C SER A 158 -14.75 -8.60 -12.03
N ARG A 159 -15.71 -8.06 -12.80
CA ARG A 159 -15.62 -8.00 -14.27
C ARG A 159 -14.47 -7.11 -14.73
N LEU A 160 -14.28 -5.97 -14.08
CA LEU A 160 -13.20 -5.04 -14.37
C LEU A 160 -11.83 -5.67 -14.08
N ALA A 161 -11.68 -6.35 -12.94
CA ALA A 161 -10.46 -7.08 -12.61
C ALA A 161 -10.15 -8.17 -13.66
N ALA A 162 -11.17 -8.95 -14.07
CA ALA A 162 -11.00 -9.96 -15.11
C ALA A 162 -10.64 -9.36 -16.48
N TYR A 163 -11.14 -8.16 -16.80
CA TYR A 163 -10.76 -7.43 -18.01
C TYR A 163 -9.28 -7.00 -17.97
N LEU A 164 -8.85 -6.37 -16.87
CA LEU A 164 -7.47 -5.91 -16.70
C LEU A 164 -6.45 -7.07 -16.71
N GLU A 165 -6.81 -8.22 -16.12
CA GLU A 165 -5.98 -9.42 -16.16
C GLU A 165 -5.81 -9.95 -17.58
N LYS A 166 -6.90 -9.97 -18.37
CA LYS A 166 -6.83 -10.38 -19.79
C LYS A 166 -5.98 -9.40 -20.60
N GLU A 167 -6.12 -8.11 -20.36
CA GLU A 167 -5.31 -7.08 -21.01
C GLU A 167 -3.82 -7.22 -20.66
N ALA A 168 -3.51 -7.42 -19.38
CA ALA A 168 -2.14 -7.66 -18.91
C ALA A 168 -1.54 -8.94 -19.50
N ALA A 169 -2.30 -10.04 -19.52
CA ALA A 169 -1.87 -11.31 -20.11
C ALA A 169 -1.61 -11.19 -21.62
N PHE A 170 -2.49 -10.48 -22.34
CA PHE A 170 -2.31 -10.21 -23.76
C PHE A 170 -1.05 -9.38 -24.03
N ARG A 171 -0.84 -8.30 -23.27
CA ARG A 171 0.36 -7.46 -23.37
C ARG A 171 1.64 -8.24 -23.07
N ASN A 172 1.64 -9.07 -22.04
CA ASN A 172 2.79 -9.93 -21.71
C ASN A 172 3.07 -10.94 -22.83
N LYS A 173 2.03 -11.51 -23.46
CA LYS A 173 2.19 -12.39 -24.62
C LYS A 173 2.82 -11.66 -25.80
N LEU A 174 2.40 -10.43 -26.09
CA LEU A 174 2.99 -9.60 -27.14
C LEU A 174 4.47 -9.31 -26.87
N ILE A 175 4.81 -8.91 -25.64
CA ILE A 175 6.19 -8.63 -25.25
C ILE A 175 7.04 -9.90 -25.43
N SER A 176 6.60 -11.03 -24.87
CA SER A 176 7.32 -12.31 -24.98
C SER A 176 7.54 -12.76 -26.43
N ALA A 177 6.57 -12.50 -27.33
CA ALA A 177 6.72 -12.82 -28.75
C ALA A 177 7.75 -11.92 -29.46
N LEU A 178 7.95 -10.68 -28.99
CA LEU A 178 8.89 -9.71 -29.58
C LEU A 178 10.32 -9.82 -29.04
N VAL A 179 10.52 -10.46 -27.88
CA VAL A 179 11.86 -10.60 -27.27
C VAL A 179 12.85 -11.28 -28.22
N TYR A 180 12.48 -12.41 -28.83
CA TYR A 180 13.40 -13.15 -29.72
C TYR A 180 13.78 -12.35 -30.99
N PRO A 181 12.84 -11.77 -31.76
CA PRO A 181 13.18 -10.90 -32.88
C PRO A 181 14.08 -9.70 -32.53
N VAL A 182 13.85 -9.06 -31.37
CA VAL A 182 14.67 -7.91 -30.93
C VAL A 182 16.09 -8.34 -30.61
N ILE A 183 16.28 -9.49 -29.94
CA ILE A 183 17.63 -10.01 -29.66
C ILE A 183 18.36 -10.33 -30.97
N LEU A 184 17.69 -11.02 -31.90
CA LEU A 184 18.29 -11.40 -33.18
C LEU A 184 18.71 -10.17 -34.01
N THR A 185 17.87 -9.13 -34.06
CA THR A 185 18.17 -7.89 -34.78
C THR A 185 19.31 -7.11 -34.13
N LEU A 186 19.39 -7.03 -32.81
CA LEU A 186 20.51 -6.39 -32.10
C LEU A 186 21.84 -7.12 -32.36
N VAL A 187 21.84 -8.45 -32.33
CA VAL A 187 23.04 -9.26 -32.64
C VAL A 187 23.45 -9.08 -34.10
N GLY A 188 22.48 -9.08 -35.03
CA GLY A 188 22.75 -8.97 -36.46
C GLY A 188 23.26 -7.60 -36.91
N LEU A 189 22.83 -6.49 -36.28
CA LEU A 189 23.34 -5.14 -36.59
C LEU A 189 24.65 -4.79 -35.87
N GLY A 190 25.00 -5.51 -34.81
CA GLY A 190 26.25 -5.31 -34.07
C GLY A 190 27.46 -6.10 -34.60
N ALA A 191 27.24 -6.95 -35.62
CA ALA A 191 28.25 -7.78 -36.29
C ALA A 191 28.75 -7.14 -37.59
#